data_AF-A0A2G0QAC9-F1
#
_entry.id   AF-A0A2G0QAC9-F1
#
_cell.length_a   1.000
_cell.length_b   1.000
_cell.length_c   1.000
_cell.angle_alpha   90.00
_cell.angle_beta   90.00
_cell.angle_gamma   90.00
#
_symmetry.space_group_name_H-M   'P 1'
#
loop_
_entity.id
_entity.type
_entity.pdbx_description
1 polymer ?
#
loop_
_entity_poly.entity_id
_entity_poly.type
_entity_poly.pdbx_seq_one_letter_code
_entity_poly.pdbx_strand_id
1 'polypeptide(L)'
;MLLCQHSPLHRRYLVAEWQQRILPSFQLNQFCYYQDEHQRPVAFCNWAFLSDSSRDAILSGEREILWEDWRSGQHIFFPEMIAPFGHARDIAHDLRRRVFSAWKGQKACTVRGTLDVQNERCIRRIQWFTV
;
A
#
# COMPACT_ATOMS: atom_id res chain seq x y z
N MET A 1 12.13 -4.07 -7.57
CA MET A 1 11.59 -4.31 -8.92
C MET A 1 10.97 -5.69 -9.11
N LEU A 2 11.58 -6.78 -8.63
CA LEU A 2 11.12 -8.15 -8.91
C LEU A 2 9.63 -8.40 -8.59
N LEU A 3 9.18 -8.05 -7.38
CA LEU A 3 7.77 -8.24 -6.99
C LEU A 3 6.76 -7.59 -7.93
N CYS A 4 7.11 -6.43 -8.49
CA CYS A 4 6.21 -5.69 -9.35
C CYS A 4 6.19 -6.18 -10.79
N GLN A 5 7.27 -6.82 -11.25
CA GLN A 5 7.27 -7.53 -12.53
C GLN A 5 6.25 -8.68 -12.53
N HIS A 6 6.02 -9.29 -11.37
CA HIS A 6 5.04 -10.35 -11.17
C HIS A 6 3.63 -9.85 -10.80
N SER A 7 3.40 -8.54 -10.79
CA SER A 7 2.07 -7.97 -10.57
C SER A 7 1.58 -7.23 -11.82
N PRO A 8 0.45 -7.67 -12.43
CA PRO A 8 -0.09 -7.03 -13.64
C PRO A 8 -0.34 -5.52 -13.48
N LEU A 9 -0.71 -5.06 -12.28
CA LEU A 9 -0.90 -3.65 -11.98
C LEU A 9 0.44 -2.91 -11.89
N HIS A 10 1.33 -3.36 -11.01
CA HIS A 10 2.57 -2.63 -10.69
C HIS A 10 3.60 -2.67 -11.82
N ARG A 11 3.50 -3.60 -12.79
CA ARG A 11 4.34 -3.58 -14.00
C ARG A 11 4.04 -2.37 -14.91
N ARG A 12 2.86 -1.75 -14.76
CA ARG A 12 2.39 -0.61 -15.55
C ARG A 12 2.68 0.74 -14.90
N TYR A 13 3.19 0.75 -13.67
CA TYR A 13 3.50 1.98 -12.96
C TYR A 13 4.62 2.75 -13.66
N LEU A 14 4.43 4.05 -13.79
CA LEU A 14 5.48 4.98 -14.14
C LEU A 14 6.49 5.09 -12.99
N VAL A 15 7.73 5.45 -13.31
CA VAL A 15 8.78 5.67 -12.29
C VAL A 15 8.37 6.74 -11.28
N ALA A 16 7.66 7.79 -11.73
CA ALA A 16 7.14 8.84 -10.85
C ALA A 16 6.13 8.29 -9.84
N GLU A 17 5.22 7.40 -10.25
CA GLU A 17 4.24 6.78 -9.36
C GLU A 17 4.93 5.93 -8.28
N TRP A 18 5.97 5.19 -8.66
CA TRP A 18 6.82 4.47 -7.73
C TRP A 18 7.50 5.37 -6.71
N GLN A 19 8.13 6.45 -7.17
CA GLN A 19 8.79 7.41 -6.28
C GLN A 19 7.79 8.00 -5.30
N GLN A 20 6.60 8.37 -5.75
CA GLN A 20 5.57 8.97 -4.91
C GLN A 20 4.98 7.98 -3.89
N ARG A 21 4.72 6.74 -4.30
CA ARG A 21 3.99 5.75 -3.49
C ARG A 21 4.89 4.87 -2.61
N ILE A 22 6.20 4.80 -2.89
CA ILE A 22 7.11 3.87 -2.22
C ILE A 22 8.28 4.57 -1.55
N LEU A 23 8.94 5.54 -2.20
CA LEU A 23 10.16 6.15 -1.67
C LEU A 23 10.00 6.73 -0.25
N PRO A 24 8.90 7.44 0.10
CA PRO A 24 8.77 8.03 1.43
C PRO A 24 8.67 6.98 2.53
N SER A 25 8.10 5.80 2.23
CA SER A 25 8.03 4.70 3.18
C SER A 25 9.40 4.24 3.67
N PHE A 26 10.40 4.24 2.79
CA PHE A 26 11.77 3.85 3.16
C PHE A 26 12.39 4.88 4.10
N GLN A 27 12.26 6.16 3.79
CA GLN A 27 12.85 7.24 4.58
C GLN A 27 12.19 7.37 5.96
N LEU A 28 10.91 7.00 6.07
CA LEU A 28 10.15 7.04 7.31
C LEU A 28 10.15 5.70 8.06
N ASN A 29 10.78 4.65 7.53
CA ASN A 29 10.69 3.27 8.04
C ASN A 29 9.24 2.78 8.22
N GLN A 30 8.33 3.19 7.32
CA GLN A 30 6.92 2.79 7.31
C GLN A 30 6.64 1.72 6.25
N PHE A 31 7.43 0.66 6.26
CA PHE A 31 7.29 -0.45 5.32
C PHE A 31 7.65 -1.78 5.97
N CYS A 32 7.22 -2.86 5.34
CA CYS A 32 7.69 -4.22 5.58
C CYS A 32 8.01 -4.89 4.25
N TYR A 33 9.12 -5.61 4.25
CA TYR A 33 9.59 -6.40 3.13
C TYR A 33 9.77 -7.83 3.60
N TYR A 34 9.24 -8.78 2.84
CA TYR A 34 9.16 -10.18 3.21
C TYR A 34 9.94 -11.04 2.22
N GLN A 35 10.66 -12.00 2.77
CA GLN A 35 11.40 -13.00 2.02
C GLN A 35 10.97 -14.40 2.44
N ASP A 36 11.14 -15.37 1.54
CA ASP A 36 11.04 -16.79 1.90
C ASP A 36 12.33 -17.31 2.54
N GLU A 37 12.33 -18.60 2.86
CA GLU A 37 13.47 -19.33 3.44
C GLU A 37 14.74 -19.30 2.58
N HIS A 38 14.61 -19.00 1.29
CA HIS A 38 15.71 -18.87 0.34
C HIS A 38 16.07 -17.40 0.06
N GLN A 39 15.62 -16.47 0.90
CA GLN A 39 15.84 -15.03 0.78
C GLN A 39 15.24 -14.40 -0.48
N ARG A 40 14.29 -15.07 -1.15
CA ARG A 40 13.63 -14.53 -2.34
C ARG A 40 12.52 -13.56 -1.94
N PRO A 41 12.36 -12.41 -2.63
CA PRO A 41 11.28 -11.48 -2.32
C PRO A 41 9.93 -12.18 -2.50
N VAL A 42 9.08 -12.17 -1.47
CA VAL A 42 7.70 -12.67 -1.59
C VAL A 42 6.66 -11.58 -1.50
N ALA A 43 6.96 -10.49 -0.77
CA ALA A 43 6.09 -9.34 -0.71
C ALA A 43 6.72 -8.06 -0.17
N PHE A 44 6.01 -6.96 -0.43
CA PHE A 44 6.26 -5.64 0.10
C PHE A 44 4.94 -4.98 0.49
N CYS A 45 4.94 -4.25 1.59
CA CYS A 45 3.81 -3.43 2.00
C CYS A 45 4.33 -2.16 2.67
N ASN A 46 3.64 -1.04 2.49
CA ASN A 46 3.91 0.19 3.21
C ASN A 46 2.64 0.85 3.72
N TRP A 47 2.81 1.82 4.61
CA TRP A 47 1.71 2.55 5.20
C TRP A 47 2.05 4.02 5.45
N ALA A 48 0.99 4.82 5.55
CA ALA A 48 1.00 6.22 5.91
C ALA A 48 -0.02 6.47 7.04
N PHE A 49 0.22 7.52 7.82
CA PHE A 49 -0.72 8.03 8.81
C PHE A 49 -1.24 9.39 8.33
N LEU A 50 -2.45 9.40 7.79
CA LEU A 50 -3.06 10.55 7.15
C LEU A 50 -3.86 11.41 8.14
N SER A 51 -3.87 12.72 7.90
CA SER A 51 -4.90 13.63 8.42
C SER A 51 -6.26 13.35 7.77
N ASP A 52 -7.34 13.88 8.34
CA ASP A 52 -8.67 13.80 7.71
C ASP A 52 -8.69 14.44 6.32
N SER A 53 -8.10 15.63 6.16
CA SER A 53 -8.05 16.34 4.87
C SER A 53 -7.25 15.57 3.82
N SER A 54 -6.09 15.02 4.19
CA SER A 54 -5.27 14.22 3.27
C SER A 54 -5.97 12.92 2.88
N ARG A 55 -6.59 12.23 3.85
CA ARG A 55 -7.38 11.01 3.60
C ARG A 55 -8.50 11.29 2.61
N ASP A 56 -9.30 12.33 2.84
CA ASP A 56 -10.49 12.58 2.03
C ASP A 56 -10.12 12.97 0.59
N ALA A 57 -9.07 13.79 0.40
CA ALA A 57 -8.55 14.14 -0.93
C ALA A 57 -7.98 12.93 -1.70
N ILE A 58 -7.29 12.01 -1.01
CA ILE A 58 -6.72 10.80 -1.64
C ILE A 58 -7.82 9.79 -1.99
N LEU A 59 -8.80 9.61 -1.09
CA LEU A 59 -9.87 8.65 -1.28
C LEU A 59 -10.89 9.12 -2.34
N SER A 60 -11.18 10.42 -2.42
CA SER A 60 -12.02 11.00 -3.47
C SER A 60 -11.37 10.93 -4.86
N GLY A 61 -10.04 10.78 -4.91
CA GLY A 61 -9.28 10.83 -6.15
C GLY A 61 -8.97 12.25 -6.63
N GLU A 62 -9.15 13.27 -5.77
CA GLU A 62 -8.75 14.65 -6.04
C GLU A 62 -7.25 14.73 -6.35
N ARG A 63 -6.43 14.00 -5.60
CA ARG A 63 -4.99 13.87 -5.85
C ARG A 63 -4.42 12.56 -5.32
N GLU A 64 -3.21 12.24 -5.76
CA GLU A 64 -2.41 11.15 -5.21
C GLU A 64 -1.69 11.56 -3.91
N ILE A 65 -1.20 10.58 -3.14
CA ILE A 65 -0.49 10.81 -1.88
C ILE A 65 0.81 11.60 -2.10
N LEU A 66 1.05 12.66 -1.35
CA LEU A 66 2.27 13.47 -1.42
C LEU A 66 3.19 13.14 -0.24
N TRP A 67 4.42 13.65 -0.28
CA TRP A 67 5.44 13.39 0.76
C TRP A 67 4.95 13.77 2.17
N GLU A 68 4.39 14.98 2.28
CA GLU A 68 3.89 15.58 3.52
C GLU A 68 2.71 14.82 4.14
N ASP A 69 2.01 14.00 3.36
CA ASP A 69 0.84 13.26 3.85
C ASP A 69 1.22 12.10 4.76
N TRP A 70 2.41 11.52 4.58
CA TRP A 70 2.78 10.20 5.15
C TRP A 70 2.72 10.11 6.67
N ARG A 71 2.84 11.25 7.36
CA ARG A 71 2.73 11.39 8.83
C ARG A 71 1.88 12.59 9.23
N SER A 72 0.88 12.93 8.41
CA SER A 72 0.03 14.10 8.62
C SER A 72 -1.06 13.89 9.68
N GLY A 73 -1.32 12.66 10.13
CA GLY A 73 -2.37 12.40 11.13
C GLY A 73 -2.35 11.00 11.72
N GLN A 74 -3.53 10.40 11.87
CA GLN A 74 -3.73 9.11 12.57
C GLN A 74 -4.41 8.04 11.71
N HIS A 75 -4.97 8.40 10.55
CA HIS A 75 -5.69 7.44 9.70
C HIS A 75 -4.71 6.53 8.97
N ILE A 76 -4.82 5.22 9.19
CA ILE A 76 -3.91 4.26 8.56
C ILE A 76 -4.33 4.07 7.10
N PHE A 77 -3.43 4.43 6.20
CA PHE A 77 -3.58 4.24 4.76
C PHE A 77 -2.46 3.32 4.26
N PHE A 78 -2.78 2.39 3.38
CA PHE A 78 -1.83 1.50 2.73
C PHE A 78 -1.71 1.88 1.26
N PRO A 79 -0.69 2.68 0.87
CA PRO A 79 -0.43 3.03 -0.53
C PRO A 79 -0.20 1.78 -1.37
N GLU A 80 0.66 0.88 -0.89
CA GLU A 80 1.09 -0.30 -1.64
C GLU A 80 1.02 -1.60 -0.80
N MET A 81 0.50 -2.64 -1.45
CA MET A 81 0.54 -4.03 -0.98
C MET A 81 0.83 -4.91 -2.20
N ILE A 82 2.09 -5.33 -2.32
CA ILE A 82 2.58 -6.12 -3.45
C ILE A 82 2.92 -7.52 -2.93
N ALA A 83 2.04 -8.49 -3.20
CA ALA A 83 2.21 -9.88 -2.80
C ALA A 83 1.81 -10.84 -3.96
N PRO A 84 2.58 -10.86 -5.05
CA PRO A 84 2.18 -11.51 -6.31
C PRO A 84 2.08 -13.04 -6.21
N PHE A 85 2.70 -13.65 -5.20
CA PHE A 85 2.78 -15.10 -5.03
C PHE A 85 1.79 -15.65 -3.99
N GLY A 86 0.71 -14.91 -3.69
CA GLY A 86 -0.37 -15.41 -2.82
C GLY A 86 -0.20 -15.15 -1.31
N HIS A 87 0.88 -14.49 -0.88
CA HIS A 87 1.22 -14.29 0.54
C HIS A 87 0.42 -13.17 1.25
N ALA A 88 -0.52 -12.51 0.56
CA ALA A 88 -1.21 -11.31 1.06
C ALA A 88 -1.89 -11.52 2.43
N ARG A 89 -2.43 -12.71 2.69
CA ARG A 89 -3.11 -13.04 3.94
C ARG A 89 -2.15 -13.13 5.12
N ASP A 90 -1.03 -13.82 4.93
CA ASP A 90 -0.03 -14.03 5.98
C ASP A 90 0.64 -12.72 6.37
N ILE A 91 0.93 -11.87 5.38
CA ILE A 91 1.46 -10.52 5.60
C ILE A 91 0.46 -9.66 6.36
N ALA A 92 -0.81 -9.69 5.96
CA ALA A 92 -1.83 -8.93 6.68
C ALA A 92 -2.00 -9.42 8.13
N HIS A 93 -1.73 -10.69 8.43
CA HIS A 93 -1.73 -11.20 9.79
C HIS A 93 -0.47 -10.76 10.57
N ASP A 94 0.71 -10.83 9.97
CA ASP A 94 1.97 -10.34 10.57
C ASP A 94 1.90 -8.85 10.87
N LEU A 95 1.47 -8.02 9.91
CA LEU A 95 1.34 -6.57 10.08
C LEU A 95 0.46 -6.22 11.30
N ARG A 96 -0.70 -6.87 11.44
CA ARG A 96 -1.60 -6.64 12.59
C ARG A 96 -0.94 -6.98 13.92
N ARG A 97 -0.16 -8.06 13.97
CA ARG A 97 0.46 -8.55 15.21
C ARG A 97 1.72 -7.79 15.59
N ARG A 98 2.55 -7.41 14.63
CA ARG A 98 3.90 -6.89 14.87
C ARG A 98 4.00 -5.39 14.72
N VAL A 99 3.32 -4.83 13.72
CA VAL A 99 3.40 -3.39 13.39
C VAL A 99 2.23 -2.64 14.01
N PHE A 100 1.00 -3.14 13.82
CA PHE A 100 -0.22 -2.44 14.20
C PHE A 100 -0.84 -2.92 15.52
N SER A 101 -0.08 -3.62 16.36
CA SER A 101 -0.59 -4.16 17.64
C SER A 101 -1.13 -3.07 18.56
N ALA A 102 -0.49 -1.89 18.58
CA ALA A 102 -0.94 -0.72 19.34
C ALA A 102 -2.16 -0.02 18.73
N TRP A 103 -2.49 -0.29 17.46
CA TRP A 103 -3.63 0.28 16.74
C TRP A 103 -4.75 -0.74 16.51
N LYS A 104 -4.73 -1.87 17.23
CA LYS A 104 -5.72 -2.93 17.10
C LYS A 104 -7.15 -2.39 17.23
N GLY A 105 -8.00 -2.71 16.26
CA GLY A 105 -9.38 -2.23 16.18
C GLY A 105 -9.56 -0.95 15.35
N GLN A 106 -8.49 -0.28 14.94
CA GLN A 106 -8.60 0.91 14.09
C GLN A 106 -8.95 0.56 12.65
N LYS A 107 -9.68 1.47 11.99
CA LYS A 107 -9.97 1.36 10.56
C LYS A 107 -8.75 1.79 9.75
N ALA A 108 -8.40 0.97 8.78
CA ALA A 108 -7.43 1.28 7.75
C ALA A 108 -8.07 1.20 6.36
N CYS A 109 -7.44 1.85 5.39
CA CYS A 109 -7.89 1.82 4.02
C CYS A 109 -6.76 1.72 3.00
N THR A 110 -7.14 1.33 1.79
CA THR A 110 -6.29 1.36 0.61
C THR A 110 -7.14 1.70 -0.61
N VAL A 111 -6.53 2.32 -1.62
CA VAL A 111 -7.15 2.50 -2.95
C VAL A 111 -6.54 1.45 -3.87
N ARG A 112 -7.31 0.41 -4.21
CA ARG A 112 -6.88 -0.61 -5.16
C ARG A 112 -7.25 -0.22 -6.57
N GLY A 113 -6.26 -0.24 -7.47
CA GLY A 113 -6.49 -0.29 -8.90
C GLY A 113 -6.80 -1.72 -9.33
N THR A 114 -7.94 -1.94 -9.98
CA THR A 114 -8.20 -3.17 -10.71
C THR A 114 -8.12 -2.87 -12.20
N LEU A 115 -7.28 -3.61 -12.92
CA LEU A 115 -7.20 -3.48 -14.38
C LEU A 115 -8.44 -4.15 -14.99
N ASP A 116 -9.29 -3.35 -15.62
CA ASP A 116 -10.28 -3.85 -16.55
C ASP A 116 -9.57 -4.21 -17.86
N VAL A 117 -9.42 -5.52 -18.11
CA VAL A 117 -8.69 -6.06 -19.27
C VAL A 117 -9.45 -5.77 -20.57
N GLN A 118 -10.76 -5.56 -20.53
CA GLN A 118 -11.58 -5.31 -21.73
C GLN A 118 -11.49 -3.86 -22.20
N ASN A 119 -11.37 -2.92 -21.27
CA ASN A 119 -11.43 -1.48 -21.58
C ASN A 119 -10.10 -0.73 -21.35
N GLU A 120 -9.03 -1.45 -20.97
CA GLU A 120 -7.72 -0.90 -20.57
C GLU A 120 -7.79 0.18 -19.47
N ARG A 121 -8.87 0.19 -18.68
CA ARG A 121 -9.09 1.16 -17.61
C ARG A 121 -8.65 0.62 -16.26
N CYS A 122 -8.03 1.47 -15.45
CA CYS A 122 -7.79 1.19 -14.04
C CYS A 122 -9.00 1.64 -13.23
N ILE A 123 -9.76 0.70 -12.68
CA ILE A 123 -10.89 0.98 -11.79
C ILE A 123 -10.37 1.14 -10.37
N ARG A 124 -10.54 2.34 -9.81
CA ARG A 124 -10.20 2.63 -8.41
C ARG A 124 -11.31 2.09 -7.51
N ARG A 125 -10.95 1.28 -6.53
CA ARG A 125 -11.85 0.81 -5.46
C ARG A 125 -11.22 1.07 -4.11
N ILE A 126 -11.93 1.82 -3.27
CA ILE A 126 -11.56 1.99 -1.87
C ILE A 126 -11.91 0.69 -1.14
N GLN A 127 -10.95 0.16 -0.39
CA GLN A 127 -11.17 -0.98 0.48
C GLN A 127 -10.85 -0.58 1.92
N TRP A 128 -11.83 -0.78 2.78
CA TRP A 128 -11.71 -0.59 4.23
C TRP A 128 -11.52 -1.92 4.93
N PHE A 129 -10.72 -1.92 5.99
CA PHE A 129 -10.53 -3.08 6.85
C PHE A 129 -10.08 -2.64 8.24
N THR A 130 -10.14 -3.55 9.19
CA THR A 130 -9.65 -3.33 10.55
C THR A 130 -8.25 -3.94 10.70
N VAL A 131 -7.36 -3.20 11.34
CA VAL A 131 -6.04 -3.70 11.78
C VAL A 131 -6.10 -4.28 13.18
#